data_AF-A0A972VDT6-F1
#
_entry.id   AF-A0A972VDT6-F1
#
_cell.length_a   1.000
_cell.length_b   1.000
_cell.length_c   1.000
_cell.angle_alpha   90.00
_cell.angle_beta   90.00
_cell.angle_gamma   90.00
#
_symmetry.space_group_name_H-M   'P 1'
#
loop_
_entity.id
_entity.type
_entity.pdbx_description
1 polymer ?
#
loop_
_entity_poly.entity_id
_entity_poly.type
_entity_poly.pdbx_seq_one_letter_code
_entity_poly.pdbx_strand_id
1 'polypeptide(L)'
;EHVPIIIKSYAVWKVADPEVFYQTVKTVDEVEKKLYSQIQDTQNRIVSQHTFSEFVNSDKSKIAIEQIQADMLADLKSSMEDEYGIEVSTLGIKRLQVNEKVSANVFNRMKTARNRKTEATITSGQAEATRIITDAASIRKELLAAAQGRAMAIRGQGGRCCGTVL
;
A
#
# COMPACT_ATOMS: atom_id res chain seq x y z
N GLU A 1 6.80 11.14 5.26
CA GLU A 1 7.69 11.94 4.37
C GLU A 1 6.82 12.53 3.27
N HIS A 2 6.83 13.85 3.09
CA HIS A 2 5.96 14.54 2.15
C HIS A 2 6.53 14.42 0.73
N VAL A 3 5.81 13.74 -0.16
CA VAL A 3 6.17 13.63 -1.59
C VAL A 3 5.54 14.84 -2.29
N PRO A 4 6.33 15.77 -2.87
CA PRO A 4 5.75 16.87 -3.61
C PRO A 4 5.11 16.32 -4.88
N ILE A 5 3.78 16.42 -4.92
CA ILE A 5 2.92 16.00 -6.01
C ILE A 5 2.27 17.23 -6.64
N ILE A 6 2.19 17.23 -7.95
CA ILE A 6 1.50 18.24 -8.74
C ILE A 6 0.14 17.64 -9.07
N ILE A 7 -0.91 18.25 -8.55
CA ILE A 7 -2.29 17.85 -8.78
C ILE A 7 -2.94 18.87 -9.70
N LYS A 8 -3.53 18.41 -10.80
CA LYS A 8 -4.44 19.21 -11.63
C LYS A 8 -5.86 18.81 -11.27
N SER A 9 -6.60 19.75 -10.71
CA SER A 9 -8.02 19.61 -10.36
C SER A 9 -8.90 20.42 -11.33
N TYR A 10 -10.19 20.13 -11.31
CA TYR A 10 -11.21 20.91 -11.98
C TYR A 10 -12.41 21.07 -11.04
N ALA A 11 -13.10 22.20 -11.17
CA ALA A 11 -14.33 22.48 -10.44
C ALA A 11 -15.40 22.99 -11.40
N VAL A 12 -16.65 22.61 -11.14
CA VAL A 12 -17.83 23.12 -11.83
C VAL A 12 -18.69 23.79 -10.77
N TRP A 13 -19.01 25.06 -11.00
CA TRP A 13 -19.76 25.90 -10.08
C TRP A 13 -20.88 26.64 -10.82
N LYS A 14 -21.88 27.09 -10.07
CA LYS A 14 -22.97 27.93 -10.56
C LYS A 14 -23.35 28.97 -9.49
N VAL A 15 -23.89 30.10 -9.92
CA VAL A 15 -24.46 31.10 -9.00
C VAL A 15 -25.80 30.57 -8.50
N ALA A 16 -25.92 30.39 -7.18
CA ALA A 16 -27.18 29.97 -6.56
C ALA A 16 -28.01 31.19 -6.15
N ASP A 17 -27.36 32.20 -5.55
CA ASP A 17 -27.98 33.46 -5.14
C ASP A 17 -27.34 34.65 -5.88
N PRO A 18 -28.02 35.21 -6.91
CA PRO A 18 -27.51 36.36 -7.65
C PRO A 18 -27.37 37.65 -6.83
N GLU A 19 -28.18 37.83 -5.79
CA GLU A 19 -28.16 39.05 -4.97
C GLU A 19 -26.92 39.07 -4.08
N VAL A 20 -26.64 37.97 -3.39
CA VAL A 20 -25.41 37.80 -2.60
C VAL A 20 -24.19 37.89 -3.51
N PHE A 21 -24.19 37.19 -4.64
CA PHE A 21 -23.09 37.22 -5.59
C PHE A 21 -22.74 38.64 -6.06
N TYR A 22 -23.75 39.44 -6.39
CA TYR A 22 -23.55 40.81 -6.86
C TYR A 22 -23.06 41.75 -5.74
N GLN A 23 -23.50 41.53 -4.50
CA GLN A 23 -23.05 42.33 -3.36
C GLN A 23 -21.59 42.02 -2.99
N THR A 24 -21.18 40.75 -3.05
CA THR A 24 -19.87 40.32 -2.55
C THR A 24 -18.76 40.47 -3.59
N VAL A 25 -18.95 39.95 -4.81
CA VAL A 25 -17.83 39.77 -5.77
C VAL A 25 -18.01 40.56 -7.06
N LYS A 26 -19.25 40.93 -7.44
CA LYS A 26 -19.60 41.81 -8.58
C LYS A 26 -19.22 41.31 -9.98
N THR A 27 -18.11 40.59 -10.16
CA THR A 27 -17.55 40.14 -11.44
C THR A 27 -17.14 38.67 -11.38
N VAL A 28 -17.26 38.00 -12.53
CA VAL A 28 -16.91 36.57 -12.66
C VAL A 28 -15.41 36.34 -12.47
N ASP A 29 -14.55 37.25 -12.93
CA ASP A 29 -13.09 37.12 -12.82
C ASP A 29 -12.60 37.14 -11.35
N GLU A 30 -13.20 37.99 -10.50
CA GLU A 30 -12.88 38.00 -9.08
C GLU A 30 -13.34 36.70 -8.38
N VAL A 31 -14.50 36.16 -8.77
CA VAL A 31 -14.98 34.86 -8.27
C VAL A 31 -14.05 33.73 -8.67
N GLU A 32 -13.63 33.68 -9.93
CA GLU A 32 -12.73 32.63 -10.40
C GLU A 32 -11.38 32.66 -9.65
N LYS A 33 -10.84 33.85 -9.38
CA LYS A 33 -9.62 34.01 -8.56
C LYS A 33 -9.82 33.54 -7.13
N LYS A 34 -10.96 33.87 -6.51
CA LYS A 34 -11.31 33.45 -5.14
C LYS A 34 -11.50 31.94 -5.05
N LEU A 35 -12.27 31.36 -5.98
CA LEU A 35 -12.46 29.91 -6.09
C LEU A 35 -11.13 29.19 -6.30
N TYR A 36 -10.26 29.73 -7.17
CA TYR A 36 -8.94 29.16 -7.39
C TYR A 36 -8.10 29.12 -6.10
N SER A 37 -8.08 30.22 -5.34
CA SER A 37 -7.38 30.28 -4.05
C SER A 37 -7.96 29.28 -3.05
N GLN A 38 -9.30 29.25 -2.89
CA GLN A 38 -9.94 28.35 -1.93
C GLN A 38 -9.71 26.89 -2.28
N ILE A 39 -9.84 26.53 -3.56
CA ILE A 39 -9.57 25.17 -4.02
C ILE A 39 -8.12 24.80 -3.71
N GLN A 40 -7.16 25.69 -3.94
CA GLN A 40 -5.75 25.45 -3.65
C GLN A 40 -5.50 25.24 -2.15
N ASP A 41 -6.15 26.02 -1.29
CA ASP A 41 -6.03 25.92 0.17
C ASP A 41 -6.67 24.64 0.73
N THR A 42 -7.90 24.33 0.31
CA THR A 42 -8.59 23.07 0.65
C THR A 42 -7.78 21.87 0.15
N GLN A 43 -7.27 21.93 -1.08
CA GLN A 43 -6.43 20.87 -1.64
C GLN A 43 -5.16 20.67 -0.82
N ASN A 44 -4.44 21.73 -0.49
CA ASN A 44 -3.23 21.63 0.32
C ASN A 44 -3.53 21.06 1.71
N ARG A 45 -4.60 21.49 2.37
CA ARG A 45 -4.99 20.98 3.69
C ARG A 45 -5.35 19.50 3.67
N ILE A 46 -6.24 19.09 2.76
CA ILE A 46 -6.71 17.70 2.67
C ILE A 46 -5.55 16.81 2.23
N VAL A 47 -4.84 17.16 1.15
CA VAL A 47 -3.72 16.34 0.64
C VAL A 47 -2.61 16.18 1.68
N SER A 48 -2.36 17.18 2.52
CA SER A 48 -1.37 17.08 3.61
C SER A 48 -1.75 16.08 4.71
N GLN A 49 -3.05 15.78 4.86
CA GLN A 49 -3.55 14.79 5.82
C GLN A 49 -3.49 13.35 5.28
N HIS A 50 -3.31 13.20 3.97
CA HIS A 50 -3.30 11.90 3.29
C HIS A 50 -1.90 11.44 2.94
N THR A 51 -1.71 10.12 2.87
CA THR A 51 -0.43 9.53 2.47
C THR A 51 -0.39 9.32 0.95
N PHE A 52 0.77 9.49 0.31
CA PHE A 52 0.92 9.22 -1.13
C PHE A 52 0.40 7.83 -1.56
N SER A 53 0.54 6.81 -0.69
CA SER A 53 0.03 5.45 -0.88
C SER A 53 -1.49 5.35 -1.01
N GLU A 54 -2.24 6.38 -0.59
CA GLU A 54 -3.70 6.47 -0.72
C GLU A 54 -4.11 7.08 -2.07
N PHE A 55 -3.17 7.75 -2.75
CA PHE A 55 -3.37 8.23 -4.12
C PHE A 55 -2.89 7.20 -5.16
N VAL A 56 -1.78 6.52 -4.86
CA VAL A 56 -1.17 5.54 -5.77
C VAL A 56 -0.85 4.26 -5.01
N ASN A 57 -1.62 3.21 -5.28
CA ASN A 57 -1.41 1.90 -4.69
C ASN A 57 -1.57 0.79 -5.74
N SER A 58 -0.90 -0.34 -5.52
CA SER A 58 -1.14 -1.57 -6.30
C SER A 58 -2.50 -2.18 -5.98
N ASP A 59 -3.02 -1.93 -4.78
CA ASP A 59 -4.34 -2.39 -4.34
C ASP A 59 -5.37 -1.26 -4.50
N LYS A 60 -6.32 -1.44 -5.42
CA LYS A 60 -7.34 -0.43 -5.72
C LYS A 60 -8.21 -0.09 -4.51
N SER A 61 -8.40 -1.04 -3.59
CA SER A 61 -9.23 -0.82 -2.39
C SER A 61 -8.60 0.16 -1.39
N LYS A 62 -7.29 0.39 -1.50
CA LYS A 62 -6.54 1.33 -0.66
C LYS A 62 -6.41 2.71 -1.28
N ILE A 63 -6.93 2.90 -2.49
CA ILE A 63 -6.93 4.19 -3.17
C ILE A 63 -8.14 4.98 -2.67
N ALA A 64 -7.90 6.08 -1.97
CA ALA A 64 -8.93 6.90 -1.34
C ALA A 64 -9.29 8.15 -2.18
N ILE A 65 -8.98 8.18 -3.48
CA ILE A 65 -9.18 9.36 -4.33
C ILE A 65 -10.64 9.84 -4.30
N GLU A 66 -11.61 8.93 -4.36
CA GLU A 66 -13.03 9.28 -4.32
C GLU A 66 -13.43 9.91 -2.98
N GLN A 67 -12.95 9.34 -1.88
CA GLN A 67 -13.17 9.88 -0.53
C GLN A 67 -12.55 11.27 -0.40
N ILE A 68 -11.31 11.43 -0.84
CA ILE A 68 -10.58 12.70 -0.83
C ILE A 68 -11.33 13.77 -1.64
N GLN A 69 -11.87 13.40 -2.81
CA GLN A 69 -12.67 14.33 -3.63
C GLN A 69 -13.97 14.72 -2.93
N ALA A 70 -14.65 13.76 -2.29
CA ALA A 70 -15.86 14.04 -1.52
C ALA A 70 -15.59 14.98 -0.34
N ASP A 71 -14.51 14.75 0.40
CA ASP A 71 -14.12 15.57 1.55
C ASP A 71 -13.75 17.00 1.10
N MET A 72 -13.00 17.12 0.00
CA MET A 72 -12.68 18.44 -0.59
C MET A 72 -13.94 19.18 -1.06
N LEU A 73 -14.90 18.47 -1.67
CA LEU A 73 -16.14 19.07 -2.16
C LEU A 73 -17.05 19.52 -1.02
N ALA A 74 -17.16 18.73 0.05
CA ALA A 74 -17.94 19.08 1.23
C ALA A 74 -17.39 20.34 1.91
N ASP A 75 -16.07 20.41 2.06
CA ASP A 75 -15.37 21.55 2.64
C ASP A 75 -15.56 22.83 1.79
N LEU A 76 -15.39 22.73 0.47
CA LEU A 76 -15.61 23.86 -0.44
C LEU A 76 -17.05 24.34 -0.49
N LYS A 77 -18.03 23.43 -0.51
CA LYS A 77 -19.46 23.80 -0.50
C LYS A 77 -19.80 24.65 0.71
N SER A 78 -19.36 24.21 1.90
CA SER A 78 -19.64 24.92 3.15
C SER A 78 -19.07 26.34 3.16
N SER A 79 -17.85 26.54 2.63
CA SER A 79 -17.22 27.87 2.63
C SER A 79 -17.77 28.80 1.55
N MET A 80 -18.24 28.26 0.42
CA MET A 80 -18.62 29.06 -0.77
C MET A 80 -20.09 29.47 -0.79
N GLU A 81 -20.99 28.62 -0.28
CA GLU A 81 -22.41 28.96 -0.20
C GLU A 81 -22.64 30.11 0.79
N ASP A 82 -22.07 30.01 1.99
CA ASP A 82 -22.30 30.97 3.07
C ASP A 82 -21.69 32.35 2.79
N GLU A 83 -20.55 32.41 2.11
CA GLU A 83 -19.77 33.67 1.96
C GLU A 83 -20.00 34.36 0.61
N TYR A 84 -20.35 33.61 -0.45
CA TYR A 84 -20.42 34.15 -1.82
C TYR A 84 -21.71 33.82 -2.59
N GLY A 85 -22.62 33.01 -2.06
CA GLY A 85 -23.84 32.60 -2.77
C GLY A 85 -23.58 31.71 -4.00
N ILE A 86 -22.46 30.99 -3.99
CA ILE A 86 -22.01 30.13 -5.10
C ILE A 86 -22.15 28.66 -4.71
N GLU A 87 -22.80 27.87 -5.55
CA GLU A 87 -22.89 26.42 -5.39
C GLU A 87 -21.83 25.72 -6.25
N VAL A 88 -20.95 24.96 -5.61
CA VAL A 88 -19.97 24.09 -6.28
C VAL A 88 -20.61 22.73 -6.56
N SER A 89 -20.99 22.47 -7.82
CA SER A 89 -21.67 21.24 -8.22
C SER A 89 -20.73 20.03 -8.23
N THR A 90 -19.49 20.20 -8.70
CA THR A 90 -18.52 19.10 -8.74
C THR A 90 -17.09 19.60 -8.59
N LEU A 91 -16.24 18.76 -8.00
CA LEU A 91 -14.81 18.93 -7.92
C LEU A 91 -14.15 17.57 -8.15
N GLY A 92 -13.18 17.53 -9.05
CA GLY A 92 -12.45 16.31 -9.35
C GLY A 92 -10.96 16.54 -9.57
N ILE A 93 -10.19 15.48 -9.35
CA ILE A 93 -8.76 15.43 -9.66
C ILE A 93 -8.61 14.88 -11.08
N LYS A 94 -8.14 15.73 -12.01
CA LYS A 94 -7.92 15.36 -13.42
C LYS A 94 -6.60 14.62 -13.62
N ARG A 95 -5.54 15.04 -12.94
CA ARG A 95 -4.21 14.43 -13.10
C ARG A 95 -3.37 14.59 -11.84
N LEU A 96 -2.62 13.55 -11.52
CA LEU A 96 -1.58 13.56 -10.49
C LEU A 96 -0.23 13.32 -11.17
N GLN A 97 0.72 14.23 -10.97
CA GLN A 97 2.08 14.12 -11.49
C GLN A 97 3.05 14.18 -10.32
N VAL A 98 3.98 13.23 -10.27
CA VAL A 98 5.08 13.27 -9.30
C VAL A 98 6.27 13.94 -9.99
N ASN A 99 6.98 14.82 -9.28
CA ASN A 99 8.20 15.41 -9.83
C ASN A 99 9.23 14.30 -10.14
N GLU A 100 9.89 14.37 -11.29
CA GLU A 100 10.83 13.36 -11.79
C GLU A 100 11.97 13.09 -10.80
N LYS A 101 12.47 14.14 -10.11
CA LYS A 101 13.52 14.01 -9.07
C LYS A 101 13.06 13.19 -7.86
N VAL A 102 11.80 13.31 -7.48
CA VAL A 102 11.23 12.56 -6.34
C VAL A 102 10.89 11.13 -6.74
N SER A 103 10.47 10.96 -8.00
CA SER A 103 10.21 9.64 -8.58
C SER A 103 11.44 8.73 -8.50
N ALA A 104 12.65 9.25 -8.75
CA ALA A 104 13.89 8.47 -8.63
C ALA A 104 14.16 7.98 -7.20
N ASN A 105 13.99 8.84 -6.19
CA ASN A 105 14.21 8.48 -4.79
C ASN A 105 13.18 7.47 -4.28
N VAL A 106 11.91 7.66 -4.61
CA VAL A 106 10.84 6.71 -4.26
C VAL A 106 11.07 5.39 -4.96
N PHE A 107 11.43 5.40 -6.24
CA PHE A 107 11.72 4.19 -7.02
C PHE A 107 12.91 3.41 -6.44
N ASN A 108 13.99 4.09 -6.05
CA ASN A 108 15.13 3.46 -5.39
C ASN A 108 14.75 2.81 -4.07
N ARG A 109 13.91 3.47 -3.26
CA ARG A 109 13.40 2.90 -2.01
C ARG A 109 12.49 1.71 -2.24
N MET A 110 11.59 1.79 -3.24
CA MET A 110 10.73 0.66 -3.64
C MET A 110 11.57 -0.53 -4.10
N LYS A 111 12.62 -0.29 -4.89
CA LYS A 111 13.57 -1.32 -5.33
C LYS A 111 14.26 -1.97 -4.15
N THR A 112 14.79 -1.17 -3.21
CA THR A 112 15.42 -1.69 -1.98
C THR A 112 14.44 -2.46 -1.10
N ALA A 113 13.22 -1.96 -0.91
CA ALA A 113 12.18 -2.65 -0.13
C ALA A 113 11.77 -3.98 -0.79
N ARG A 114 11.64 -4.00 -2.13
CA ARG A 114 11.35 -5.20 -2.91
C ARG A 114 12.49 -6.22 -2.78
N ASN A 115 13.74 -5.79 -2.94
CA ASN A 115 14.90 -6.65 -2.79
C ASN A 115 14.98 -7.26 -1.39
N ARG A 116 14.81 -6.46 -0.33
CA ARG A 116 14.74 -6.94 1.05
C ARG A 116 13.65 -7.99 1.26
N LYS A 117 12.46 -7.76 0.69
CA LYS A 117 11.35 -8.73 0.78
C LYS A 117 11.67 -10.04 0.05
N THR A 118 12.28 -9.95 -1.13
CA THR A 118 12.74 -11.12 -1.89
C THR A 118 13.82 -11.88 -1.12
N GLU A 119 14.84 -11.20 -0.61
CA GLU A 119 15.90 -11.80 0.21
C GLU A 119 15.33 -12.48 1.45
N ALA A 120 14.43 -11.83 2.19
CA ALA A 120 13.76 -12.44 3.34
C ALA A 120 12.99 -13.72 2.95
N THR A 121 12.32 -13.71 1.80
CA THR A 121 11.59 -14.88 1.27
C THR A 121 12.55 -16.02 0.90
N ILE A 122 13.67 -15.69 0.24
CA ILE A 122 14.70 -16.67 -0.15
C ILE A 122 15.34 -17.28 1.11
N THR A 123 15.75 -16.46 2.06
CA THR A 123 16.36 -16.90 3.32
C THR A 123 15.40 -17.80 4.10
N SER A 124 14.12 -17.43 4.18
CA SER A 124 13.10 -18.26 4.83
C SER A 124 12.91 -19.60 4.11
N GLY A 125 12.88 -19.60 2.77
CA GLY A 125 12.77 -20.83 1.98
C GLY A 125 13.99 -21.73 2.13
N GLN A 126 15.20 -21.17 2.18
CA GLN A 126 16.44 -21.91 2.40
C GLN A 126 16.51 -22.51 3.81
N ALA A 127 16.09 -21.75 4.83
CA ALA A 127 16.03 -22.24 6.20
C ALA A 127 15.07 -23.44 6.31
N GLU A 128 13.88 -23.34 5.71
CA GLU A 128 12.90 -24.44 5.73
C GLU A 128 13.39 -25.66 4.95
N ALA A 129 14.00 -25.45 3.77
CA ALA A 129 14.60 -26.55 3.01
C ALA A 129 15.71 -27.27 3.81
N THR A 130 16.57 -26.51 4.50
CA THR A 130 17.64 -27.06 5.34
C THR A 130 17.08 -27.86 6.50
N ARG A 131 16.00 -27.37 7.13
CA ARG A 131 15.28 -28.08 8.19
C ARG A 131 14.75 -29.42 7.69
N ILE A 132 14.03 -29.43 6.58
CA ILE A 132 13.48 -30.65 5.97
C ILE A 132 14.58 -31.68 5.66
N ILE A 133 15.71 -31.24 5.09
CA ILE A 133 16.84 -32.11 4.76
C ILE A 133 17.45 -32.70 6.04
N THR A 134 17.63 -31.89 7.08
CA THR A 134 18.23 -32.31 8.35
C THR A 134 17.32 -33.31 9.07
N ASP A 135 16.02 -33.03 9.12
CA ASP A 135 15.01 -33.93 9.71
C ASP A 135 14.98 -35.27 8.97
N ALA A 136 14.95 -35.25 7.63
CA ALA A 136 14.99 -36.45 6.80
C ALA A 136 16.28 -37.26 7.01
N ALA A 137 17.44 -36.60 7.16
CA ALA A 137 18.71 -37.26 7.44
C ALA A 137 18.72 -37.92 8.83
N SER A 138 18.12 -37.28 9.84
CA SER A 138 17.99 -37.84 11.19
C SER A 138 17.11 -39.09 11.20
N ILE A 139 15.92 -39.00 10.60
CA ILE A 139 14.98 -40.13 10.47
C ILE A 139 15.65 -41.30 9.74
N ARG A 140 16.37 -41.03 8.65
CA ARG A 140 17.11 -42.06 7.91
C ARG A 140 18.14 -42.76 8.81
N LYS A 141 18.91 -41.99 9.59
CA LYS A 141 19.94 -42.53 10.48
C LYS A 141 19.34 -43.41 11.58
N GLU A 142 18.26 -42.96 12.21
CA GLU A 142 17.54 -43.73 13.22
C GLU A 142 16.96 -45.03 12.65
N LEU A 143 16.33 -44.97 11.49
CA LEU A 143 15.74 -46.13 10.83
C LEU A 143 16.81 -47.17 10.46
N LEU A 144 17.96 -46.73 9.90
CA LEU A 144 19.08 -47.62 9.59
C LEU A 144 19.66 -48.26 10.84
N ALA A 145 19.84 -47.49 11.92
CA ALA A 145 20.33 -48.02 13.20
C ALA A 145 19.37 -49.07 13.79
N ALA A 146 18.06 -48.79 13.77
CA ALA A 146 17.03 -49.73 14.22
C ALA A 146 17.01 -51.01 13.36
N ALA A 147 17.13 -50.89 12.04
CA ALA A 147 17.18 -52.04 11.12
C ALA A 147 18.43 -52.91 11.36
N GLN A 148 19.61 -52.29 11.52
CA GLN A 148 20.85 -53.00 11.84
C GLN A 148 20.79 -53.69 13.21
N GLY A 149 20.23 -53.03 14.23
CA GLY A 149 20.00 -53.61 15.55
C GLY A 149 19.13 -54.86 15.50
N ARG A 150 18.00 -54.79 14.76
CA ARG A 150 17.12 -55.95 14.53
C ARG A 150 17.85 -57.09 13.79
N ALA A 151 18.60 -56.77 12.74
CA ALA A 151 19.34 -57.78 11.97
C ALA A 151 20.40 -58.48 12.84
N MET A 152 21.13 -57.74 13.67
CA MET A 152 22.10 -58.31 14.62
C MET A 152 21.42 -59.20 15.66
N ALA A 153 20.28 -58.78 16.20
CA ALA A 153 19.51 -59.59 17.15
C ALA A 153 19.05 -60.93 16.56
N ILE A 154 18.53 -60.92 15.32
CA ILE A 154 18.12 -62.14 14.61
C ILE A 154 19.31 -63.06 14.37
N ARG A 155 20.46 -62.53 13.91
CA ARG A 155 21.69 -63.33 13.72
C ARG A 155 22.19 -63.94 15.04
N GLY A 156 22.16 -63.16 16.12
CA GLY A 156 22.54 -63.62 17.46
C GLY A 156 21.64 -64.75 17.98
N GLN A 157 20.33 -64.68 17.71
CA GLN A 157 19.39 -65.76 18.04
C GLN A 157 19.66 -67.03 17.22
N GLY A 158 19.91 -66.88 15.90
CA GLY A 158 20.23 -68.02 15.03
C GLY A 158 21.51 -68.75 15.43
N GLY A 159 22.57 -68.02 15.78
CA GLY A 159 23.82 -68.62 16.28
C GLY A 159 23.64 -69.37 17.60
N ARG A 160 22.82 -68.84 18.51
CA ARG A 160 22.52 -69.49 19.79
C ARG A 160 21.72 -70.78 19.62
N CYS A 161 20.78 -70.79 18.68
CA CYS A 161 19.96 -71.97 18.38
C CYS A 161 20.81 -73.08 17.73
N CYS A 162 21.74 -72.74 16.83
CA CYS A 162 22.63 -73.72 16.19
C CYS A 162 23.64 -74.33 17.18
N GLY A 163 24.16 -73.54 18.13
CA GLY A 163 25.11 -74.03 19.14
C GLY A 163 24.52 -74.92 20.24
N THR A 164 23.19 -75.09 20.29
CA THR A 164 22.51 -75.97 21.26
C THR A 164 22.19 -77.36 20.68
N VAL A 165 22.42 -77.56 19.37
CA VAL A 165 22.11 -78.82 18.64
C VAL A 165 23.38 -79.64 18.33
N LEU A 166 24.55 -79.21 18.81
CA LEU A 166 25.81 -79.96 18.84
C LEU A 166 26.12 -80.39 20.28
#